data_AF-A0A0G0IX04-F1
#
_entry.id   AF-A0A0G0IX04-F1
#
_cell.length_a   1.000
_cell.length_b   1.000
_cell.length_c   1.000
_cell.angle_alpha   90.00
_cell.angle_beta   90.00
_cell.angle_gamma   90.00
#
_symmetry.space_group_name_H-M   'P 1'
#
loop_
_entity.id
_entity.type
_entity.pdbx_description
1 polymer ?
#
loop_
_entity_poly.entity_id
_entity_poly.type
_entity_poly.pdbx_seq_one_letter_code
_entity_poly.pdbx_strand_id
1 'polypeptide(L)'
;MTEDNKDQLKFSKSEPKTLIFTGSLFHGSKNPFLLDTNYAYDGRDENQGDGSATIGTGLYLTDDTNCAEDYSLVRQASRGTPSPNIYQFDLREAKMLDFRAPDLNNVAVPKQFVQKWLSQFPDRFQIFVNSEKQRISPRVYRIKRENGDKYSKYLEQLAEHDDIDLREMLATGELAKNHKDVKPISNYPNPPWMKIFREFVQTELDYDGLIYYEGSEGTFGKKTITSYVLFDLDKVQSYGKLPNTE
;
A
#
# COMPACT_ATOMS: atom_id res chain seq x y z
N MET A 1 11.94 -35.63 17.09
CA MET A 1 11.93 -34.19 17.41
C MET A 1 13.04 -33.54 16.60
N THR A 2 12.70 -32.97 15.46
CA THR A 2 13.60 -32.14 14.66
C THR A 2 12.83 -30.86 14.36
N GLU A 3 12.91 -29.96 15.32
CA GLU A 3 12.42 -28.58 15.22
C GLU A 3 13.46 -27.71 14.51
N ASP A 4 12.93 -26.67 13.86
CA ASP A 4 13.59 -25.40 13.53
C ASP A 4 14.56 -25.36 12.34
N ASN A 5 13.96 -25.47 11.15
CA ASN A 5 14.34 -24.61 10.02
C ASN A 5 13.09 -23.84 9.57
N LYS A 6 12.68 -22.83 10.34
CA LYS A 6 11.68 -21.84 9.92
C LYS A 6 12.39 -20.54 9.56
N ASP A 7 12.66 -20.39 8.27
CA ASP A 7 12.69 -19.15 7.50
C ASP A 7 13.00 -17.90 8.33
N GLN A 8 14.29 -17.60 8.43
CA GLN A 8 14.72 -16.22 8.62
C GLN A 8 14.44 -15.51 7.29
N LEU A 9 13.44 -14.63 7.27
CA LEU A 9 13.24 -13.65 6.20
C LEU A 9 14.54 -12.83 6.11
N LYS A 10 15.44 -13.23 5.19
CA LYS A 10 16.65 -12.48 4.91
C LYS A 10 16.27 -11.39 3.93
N PHE A 11 15.98 -10.19 4.44
CA PHE A 11 15.87 -9.02 3.58
C PHE A 11 17.19 -8.86 2.81
N SER A 12 17.08 -8.73 1.48
CA SER A 12 18.22 -8.39 0.64
C SER A 12 18.73 -7.01 1.06
N LYS A 13 20.04 -6.87 1.30
CA LYS A 13 20.69 -5.58 1.62
C LYS A 13 20.73 -4.59 0.42
N SER A 14 20.10 -4.93 -0.70
CA SER A 14 19.98 -4.03 -1.84
C SER A 14 19.04 -2.88 -1.54
N GLU A 15 19.35 -1.67 -2.00
CA GLU A 15 18.45 -0.53 -1.91
C GLU A 15 17.26 -0.67 -2.89
N PRO A 16 16.09 -0.07 -2.60
CA PRO A 16 15.02 0.09 -3.56
C PRO A 16 15.50 0.83 -4.81
N LYS A 17 14.97 0.45 -5.97
CA LYS A 17 15.38 1.00 -7.26
C LYS A 17 14.38 2.01 -7.79
N THR A 18 14.85 3.04 -8.48
CA THR A 18 14.00 3.85 -9.35
C THR A 18 13.73 3.08 -10.64
N LEU A 19 12.46 2.92 -11.00
CA LEU A 19 12.03 2.38 -12.29
C LEU A 19 11.16 3.42 -13.00
N ILE A 20 11.41 3.67 -14.29
CA ILE A 20 10.45 4.37 -15.14
C ILE A 20 9.59 3.30 -15.82
N PHE A 21 8.34 3.19 -15.41
CA PHE A 21 7.41 2.21 -15.92
C PHE A 21 6.56 2.79 -17.06
N THR A 22 6.54 2.07 -18.18
CA THR A 22 5.63 2.30 -19.30
C THR A 22 5.09 0.94 -19.72
N GLY A 23 3.77 0.81 -19.80
CA GLY A 23 3.13 -0.45 -20.14
C GLY A 23 1.74 -0.60 -19.53
N SER A 24 1.14 -1.76 -19.74
CA SER A 24 -0.20 -2.08 -19.27
C SER A 24 -0.13 -2.82 -17.94
N LEU A 25 -0.98 -2.42 -17.00
CA LEU A 25 -1.23 -3.11 -15.74
C LEU A 25 -2.74 -3.33 -15.55
N PHE A 26 -3.11 -4.18 -14.61
CA PHE A 26 -4.48 -4.62 -14.39
C PHE A 26 -4.97 -4.31 -12.98
N HIS A 27 -6.22 -3.89 -12.87
CA HIS A 27 -6.93 -3.68 -11.61
C HIS A 27 -8.11 -4.65 -11.51
N GLY A 28 -8.23 -5.34 -10.38
CA GLY A 28 -9.43 -6.07 -10.00
C GLY A 28 -10.34 -5.19 -9.17
N SER A 29 -11.62 -5.14 -9.49
CA SER A 29 -12.58 -4.26 -8.82
C SER A 29 -13.83 -5.04 -8.37
N LYS A 30 -14.26 -4.81 -7.13
CA LYS A 30 -15.46 -5.44 -6.57
C LYS A 30 -16.72 -5.01 -7.33
N ASN A 31 -16.77 -3.76 -7.75
CA ASN A 31 -17.87 -3.18 -8.51
C ASN A 31 -17.41 -2.84 -9.93
N PRO A 32 -18.27 -2.36 -10.82
CA PRO A 32 -17.79 -1.68 -12.00
C PRO A 32 -16.97 -0.43 -11.61
N PHE A 33 -15.68 -0.44 -11.95
CA PHE A 33 -14.76 0.67 -11.74
C PHE A 33 -15.02 1.81 -12.72
N LEU A 34 -14.99 3.03 -12.21
CA LEU A 34 -15.02 4.26 -12.99
C LEU A 34 -13.87 5.14 -12.53
N LEU A 35 -12.90 5.38 -13.41
CA LEU A 35 -11.90 6.42 -13.20
C LEU A 35 -12.52 7.73 -13.68
N ASP A 36 -12.87 8.62 -12.76
CA ASP A 36 -13.24 9.99 -13.07
C ASP A 36 -12.31 10.98 -12.35
N THR A 37 -12.45 12.27 -12.64
CA THR A 37 -11.67 13.34 -12.00
C THR A 37 -11.94 13.47 -10.49
N ASN A 38 -12.96 12.78 -9.98
CA ASN A 38 -13.31 12.75 -8.56
C ASN A 38 -12.88 11.44 -7.89
N TYR A 39 -12.21 10.53 -8.62
CA TYR A 39 -11.79 9.24 -8.09
C TYR A 39 -10.92 9.48 -6.86
N ALA A 40 -11.49 9.15 -5.71
CA ALA A 40 -10.87 9.35 -4.44
C ALA A 40 -10.45 7.99 -3.92
N TYR A 41 -9.13 7.75 -3.94
CA TYR A 41 -8.48 6.59 -3.34
C TYR A 41 -8.95 6.27 -1.91
N ASP A 42 -9.56 7.25 -1.24
CA ASP A 42 -9.96 7.21 0.15
C ASP A 42 -11.43 6.89 0.42
N GLY A 43 -12.16 6.40 -0.59
CA GLY A 43 -13.43 5.69 -0.36
C GLY A 43 -14.45 6.50 0.44
N ARG A 44 -14.60 7.81 0.18
CA ARG A 44 -15.66 8.61 0.83
C ARG A 44 -17.06 8.08 0.50
N ASP A 45 -17.18 7.35 -0.61
CA ASP A 45 -18.32 6.51 -0.90
C ASP A 45 -17.94 5.06 -0.59
N GLU A 46 -18.50 4.54 0.50
CA GLU A 46 -18.38 3.14 0.94
C GLU A 46 -18.89 2.14 -0.10
N ASN A 47 -19.61 2.61 -1.14
CA ASN A 47 -19.99 1.83 -2.31
C ASN A 47 -18.94 1.83 -3.44
N GLN A 48 -17.93 2.69 -3.38
CA GLN A 48 -16.88 2.85 -4.41
C GLN A 48 -15.47 2.48 -3.92
N GLY A 49 -15.30 2.15 -2.64
CA GLY A 49 -14.01 1.78 -2.07
C GLY A 49 -13.52 0.42 -2.55
N ASP A 50 -12.75 0.40 -3.64
CA ASP A 50 -11.90 -0.74 -4.06
C ASP A 50 -10.46 -0.65 -3.54
N GLY A 51 -10.17 0.38 -2.75
CA GLY A 51 -8.84 0.66 -2.22
C GLY A 51 -8.37 -0.41 -1.25
N SER A 52 -7.23 -1.03 -1.58
CA SER A 52 -6.29 -1.51 -0.58
C SER A 52 -5.50 -0.32 -0.01
N ALA A 53 -4.97 -0.45 1.20
CA ALA A 53 -4.13 0.57 1.82
C ALA A 53 -2.86 -0.05 2.44
N THR A 54 -2.43 -1.22 1.96
CA THR A 54 -1.33 -1.98 2.55
C THR A 54 0.02 -1.30 2.42
N ILE A 55 0.33 -0.67 1.29
CA ILE A 55 1.60 0.05 1.07
C ILE A 55 1.38 1.52 0.70
N GLY A 56 0.29 2.09 1.22
CA GLY A 56 -0.13 3.46 0.95
C GLY A 56 -1.51 3.53 0.28
N THR A 57 -2.14 4.69 0.37
CA THR A 57 -3.42 4.94 -0.30
C THR A 57 -3.16 5.30 -1.77
N GLY A 58 -3.59 4.45 -2.71
CA GLY A 58 -3.32 4.59 -4.15
C GLY A 58 -4.15 3.64 -5.00
N LEU A 59 -3.93 3.64 -6.33
CA LEU A 59 -4.57 2.73 -7.27
C LEU A 59 -3.70 1.46 -7.34
N TYR A 60 -4.23 0.36 -6.84
CA TYR A 60 -3.53 -0.92 -6.80
C TYR A 60 -3.70 -1.64 -8.14
N LEU A 61 -2.57 -1.94 -8.76
CA LEU A 61 -2.45 -2.58 -10.06
C LEU A 61 -1.52 -3.79 -9.95
N THR A 62 -1.61 -4.71 -10.91
CA THR A 62 -0.72 -5.86 -11.03
C THR A 62 -0.40 -6.12 -12.51
N ASP A 63 0.70 -6.82 -12.78
CA ASP A 63 1.10 -7.24 -14.12
C ASP A 63 0.50 -8.61 -14.53
N ASP A 64 -0.29 -9.25 -13.65
CA ASP A 64 -0.94 -10.54 -13.89
C ASP A 64 -2.48 -10.39 -13.87
N THR A 65 -3.11 -10.59 -15.03
CA THR A 65 -4.58 -10.53 -15.18
C THR A 65 -5.29 -11.50 -14.25
N ASN A 66 -4.74 -12.70 -13.98
CA ASN A 66 -5.37 -13.66 -13.07
C ASN A 66 -5.37 -13.14 -11.63
N CYS A 67 -4.34 -12.37 -11.24
CA CYS A 67 -4.27 -11.78 -9.91
C CYS A 67 -5.30 -10.65 -9.76
N ALA A 68 -5.54 -9.86 -10.81
CA ALA A 68 -6.62 -8.88 -10.85
C ALA A 68 -8.00 -9.55 -10.80
N GLU A 69 -8.18 -10.66 -11.51
CA GLU A 69 -9.40 -11.47 -11.46
C GLU A 69 -9.69 -11.96 -10.04
N ASP A 70 -8.70 -12.57 -9.39
CA ASP A 70 -8.80 -13.08 -8.03
C ASP A 70 -9.22 -12.00 -7.04
N TYR A 71 -8.55 -10.85 -7.08
CA TYR A 71 -8.87 -9.74 -6.20
C TYR A 71 -10.32 -9.28 -6.40
N SER A 72 -10.76 -9.16 -7.66
CA SER A 72 -12.15 -8.84 -7.99
C SER A 72 -13.12 -9.89 -7.40
N LEU A 73 -12.88 -11.18 -7.60
CA LEU A 73 -13.77 -12.26 -7.17
C LEU A 73 -13.85 -12.39 -5.65
N VAL A 74 -12.72 -12.33 -4.94
CA VAL A 74 -12.66 -12.44 -3.48
C VAL A 74 -13.46 -11.33 -2.81
N ARG A 75 -13.38 -10.11 -3.33
CA ARG A 75 -14.13 -8.97 -2.80
C ARG A 75 -15.62 -9.02 -3.15
N GLN A 76 -16.00 -9.82 -4.14
CA GLN A 76 -17.39 -10.11 -4.52
C GLN A 76 -17.98 -11.34 -3.81
N ALA A 77 -17.20 -12.15 -3.07
CA ALA A 77 -17.61 -13.47 -2.58
C ALA A 77 -18.92 -13.52 -1.75
N SER A 78 -19.39 -12.40 -1.22
CA SER A 78 -20.70 -12.28 -0.54
C SER A 78 -21.88 -11.99 -1.47
N ARG A 79 -21.68 -11.91 -2.79
CA ARG A 79 -22.67 -11.53 -3.80
C ARG A 79 -22.86 -12.65 -4.84
N GLY A 80 -23.99 -13.34 -4.77
CA GLY A 80 -24.55 -14.17 -5.85
C GLY A 80 -23.54 -14.99 -6.65
N THR A 81 -23.68 -14.97 -7.98
CA THR A 81 -22.69 -15.49 -8.94
C THR A 81 -21.67 -14.39 -9.24
N PRO A 82 -20.45 -14.42 -8.68
CA PRO A 82 -19.47 -13.37 -8.91
C PRO A 82 -19.01 -13.39 -10.38
N SER A 83 -18.84 -12.20 -10.95
CA SER A 83 -18.29 -12.01 -12.30
C SER A 83 -17.18 -10.98 -12.20
N PRO A 84 -15.96 -11.29 -12.67
CA PRO A 84 -14.83 -10.43 -12.41
C PRO A 84 -14.96 -9.10 -13.14
N ASN A 85 -14.61 -7.99 -12.47
CA ASN A 85 -14.43 -6.70 -13.12
C ASN A 85 -12.94 -6.41 -13.17
N ILE A 86 -12.34 -6.72 -14.32
CA ILE A 86 -10.92 -6.48 -14.58
C ILE A 86 -10.78 -5.28 -15.51
N TYR A 87 -9.88 -4.37 -15.16
CA TYR A 87 -9.60 -3.17 -15.91
C TYR A 87 -8.13 -3.12 -16.27
N GLN A 88 -7.84 -2.86 -17.53
CA GLN A 88 -6.48 -2.56 -17.99
C GLN A 88 -6.23 -1.06 -17.87
N PHE A 89 -5.06 -0.68 -17.38
CA PHE A 89 -4.54 0.68 -17.31
C PHE A 89 -3.23 0.74 -18.08
N ASP A 90 -3.16 1.63 -19.07
CA ASP A 90 -1.93 1.90 -19.80
C ASP A 90 -1.24 3.10 -19.16
N LEU A 91 -0.03 2.87 -18.63
CA LEU A 91 0.77 3.88 -17.95
C LEU A 91 1.86 4.43 -18.87
N ARG A 92 2.15 5.73 -18.74
CA ARG A 92 3.24 6.41 -19.45
C ARG A 92 4.22 7.02 -18.47
N GLU A 93 5.47 6.56 -18.54
CA GLU A 93 6.62 7.16 -17.85
C GLU A 93 6.38 7.40 -16.35
N ALA A 94 5.75 6.44 -15.66
CA ALA A 94 5.53 6.50 -14.23
C ALA A 94 6.84 6.22 -13.49
N LYS A 95 7.32 7.16 -12.68
CA LYS A 95 8.52 7.03 -11.85
C LYS A 95 8.16 6.27 -10.58
N MET A 96 8.49 4.99 -10.54
CA MET A 96 8.15 4.05 -9.48
C MET A 96 9.35 3.77 -8.57
N LEU A 97 9.10 3.66 -7.27
CA LEU A 97 10.09 3.16 -6.31
C LEU A 97 9.86 1.65 -6.10
N ASP A 98 10.78 0.83 -6.62
CA ASP A 98 10.68 -0.63 -6.65
C ASP A 98 11.39 -1.25 -5.45
N PHE A 99 10.62 -1.86 -4.55
CA PHE A 99 11.09 -2.57 -3.37
C PHE A 99 11.29 -4.07 -3.61
N ARG A 100 11.12 -4.58 -4.83
CA ARG A 100 11.29 -6.01 -5.09
C ARG A 100 12.76 -6.40 -5.13
N ALA A 101 13.08 -7.51 -4.48
CA ALA A 101 14.35 -8.20 -4.62
C ALA A 101 14.24 -9.36 -5.64
N PRO A 102 15.33 -9.75 -6.33
CA PRO A 102 15.31 -10.81 -7.34
C PRO A 102 14.90 -12.20 -6.82
N ASP A 103 14.98 -12.42 -5.52
CA ASP A 103 14.66 -13.69 -4.84
C ASP A 103 13.20 -13.78 -4.38
N LEU A 104 12.33 -12.94 -4.94
CA LEU A 104 10.90 -12.82 -4.59
C LEU A 104 10.65 -12.36 -3.14
N ASN A 105 11.67 -11.81 -2.48
CA ASN A 105 11.51 -11.05 -1.23
C ASN A 105 11.40 -9.55 -1.53
N ASN A 106 11.05 -8.77 -0.52
CA ASN A 106 11.17 -7.32 -0.59
C ASN A 106 12.54 -6.89 -0.03
N VAL A 107 13.03 -5.77 -0.52
CA VAL A 107 14.19 -5.09 0.03
C VAL A 107 13.78 -4.30 1.27
N ALA A 108 14.68 -4.20 2.24
CA ALA A 108 14.45 -3.36 3.41
C ALA A 108 14.34 -1.88 3.01
N VAL A 109 13.53 -1.13 3.75
CA VAL A 109 13.45 0.32 3.63
C VAL A 109 14.79 0.91 4.10
N PRO A 110 15.47 1.74 3.29
CA PRO A 110 16.72 2.36 3.70
C PRO A 110 16.55 3.18 4.98
N LYS A 111 17.48 3.08 5.93
CA LYS A 111 17.40 3.80 7.21
C LYS A 111 17.18 5.31 7.04
N GLN A 112 17.84 5.92 6.06
CA GLN A 112 17.67 7.33 5.72
C GLN A 112 16.23 7.67 5.28
N PHE A 113 15.54 6.74 4.61
CA PHE A 113 14.14 6.89 4.25
C PHE A 113 13.29 6.92 5.51
N VAL A 114 13.47 5.93 6.41
CA VAL A 114 12.71 5.85 7.67
C VAL A 114 12.93 7.08 8.54
N GLN A 115 14.18 7.55 8.66
CA GLN A 115 14.52 8.77 9.38
C GLN A 115 13.87 10.01 8.76
N LYS A 116 13.89 10.13 7.42
CA LYS A 116 13.21 11.24 6.73
C LYS A 116 11.71 11.21 6.99
N TRP A 117 11.08 10.05 6.87
CA TRP A 117 9.65 9.89 7.16
C TRP A 117 9.31 10.22 8.62
N LEU A 118 10.07 9.68 9.58
CA LEU A 118 9.92 9.98 11.01
C LEU A 118 10.03 11.48 11.30
N SER A 119 10.99 12.17 10.67
CA SER A 119 11.18 13.62 10.88
C SER A 119 10.02 14.47 10.36
N GLN A 120 9.34 14.05 9.29
CA GLN A 120 8.27 14.82 8.65
C GLN A 120 6.86 14.44 9.09
N PHE A 121 6.69 13.21 9.59
CA PHE A 121 5.39 12.67 9.96
C PHE A 121 4.63 13.57 10.97
N PRO A 122 5.23 14.08 12.06
CA PRO A 122 4.49 14.87 13.05
C PRO A 122 3.82 16.11 12.45
N ASP A 123 4.55 16.88 11.63
CA ASP A 123 4.04 18.10 11.01
C ASP A 123 2.96 17.79 9.98
N ARG A 124 3.21 16.80 9.09
CA ARG A 124 2.25 16.36 8.08
C ARG A 124 0.97 15.81 8.72
N PHE A 125 1.11 15.05 9.80
CA PHE A 125 -0.02 14.52 10.56
C PHE A 125 -0.82 15.62 11.24
N GLN A 126 -0.16 16.64 11.79
CA GLN A 126 -0.83 17.78 12.42
C GLN A 126 -1.61 18.61 11.39
N ILE A 127 -1.07 18.80 10.18
CA ILE A 127 -1.78 19.43 9.06
C ILE A 127 -3.03 18.62 8.68
N PHE A 128 -2.88 17.31 8.48
CA PHE A 128 -3.98 16.40 8.14
C PHE A 128 -5.09 16.41 9.21
N VAL A 129 -4.74 16.31 10.49
CA VAL A 129 -5.73 16.28 11.57
C VAL A 129 -6.46 17.63 11.71
N ASN A 130 -5.78 18.75 11.46
CA ASN A 130 -6.38 20.08 11.49
C ASN A 130 -7.36 20.31 10.33
N SER A 131 -7.06 19.82 9.12
CA SER A 131 -7.96 19.94 7.97
C SER A 131 -9.26 19.14 8.17
N GLU A 132 -9.18 18.04 8.91
CA GLU A 132 -10.33 17.19 9.24
C GLU A 132 -11.12 17.67 10.46
N LYS A 133 -10.57 18.57 11.29
CA LYS A 133 -11.14 18.99 12.59
C LYS A 133 -12.58 19.49 12.49
N GLN A 134 -12.94 20.18 11.42
CA GLN A 134 -14.30 20.71 11.22
C GLN A 134 -15.31 19.65 10.78
N ARG A 135 -14.84 18.50 10.28
CA ARG A 135 -15.67 17.42 9.71
C ARG A 135 -15.93 16.27 10.68
N ILE A 136 -15.20 16.22 11.79
CA ILE A 136 -15.25 15.11 12.74
C ILE A 136 -15.62 15.59 14.15
N SER A 137 -16.21 14.70 14.94
CA SER A 137 -16.54 15.03 16.33
C SER A 137 -15.26 15.25 17.18
N PRO A 138 -15.33 16.03 18.28
CA PRO A 138 -14.19 16.22 19.17
C PRO A 138 -13.58 14.92 19.72
N ARG A 139 -14.42 13.89 19.93
CA ARG A 139 -13.97 12.56 20.35
C ARG A 139 -13.14 11.88 19.27
N VAL A 140 -13.60 11.89 18.02
CA VAL A 140 -12.88 11.30 16.89
C VAL A 140 -11.58 12.05 16.64
N TYR A 141 -11.59 13.38 16.74
CA TYR A 141 -10.39 14.22 16.66
C TYR A 141 -9.34 13.81 17.71
N ARG A 142 -9.74 13.65 18.98
CA ARG A 142 -8.84 13.23 20.06
C ARG A 142 -8.25 11.84 19.80
N ILE A 143 -9.08 10.87 19.41
CA ILE A 143 -8.63 9.50 19.09
C ILE A 143 -7.62 9.52 17.93
N LYS A 144 -7.88 10.30 16.87
CA LYS A 144 -6.93 10.44 15.77
C LYS A 144 -5.58 10.96 16.28
N ARG A 145 -5.56 12.02 17.09
CA ARG A 145 -4.31 12.56 17.67
C ARG A 145 -3.56 11.52 18.49
N GLU A 146 -4.24 10.84 19.41
CA GLU A 146 -3.63 9.78 20.23
C GLU A 146 -3.03 8.67 19.37
N ASN A 147 -3.66 8.32 18.25
CA ASN A 147 -3.12 7.32 17.33
C ASN A 147 -1.89 7.82 16.56
N GLY A 148 -1.88 9.10 16.16
CA GLY A 148 -0.69 9.74 15.58
C GLY A 148 0.50 9.70 16.54
N ASP A 149 0.29 10.08 17.80
CA ASP A 149 1.35 10.04 18.81
C ASP A 149 1.88 8.62 19.06
N LYS A 150 0.99 7.62 19.05
CA LYS A 150 1.39 6.20 19.14
C LYS A 150 2.21 5.77 17.93
N TYR A 151 1.82 6.18 16.73
CA TYR A 151 2.53 5.83 15.51
C TYR A 151 3.91 6.53 15.43
N SER A 152 4.03 7.78 15.87
CA SER A 152 5.35 8.43 15.98
C SER A 152 6.29 7.65 16.91
N LYS A 153 5.82 7.25 18.10
CA LYS A 153 6.61 6.43 19.04
C LYS A 153 6.96 5.05 18.51
N TYR A 154 6.07 4.48 17.69
CA TYR A 154 6.31 3.23 16.99
C TYR A 154 7.45 3.40 15.96
N LEU A 155 7.40 4.45 15.13
CA LEU A 155 8.43 4.77 14.15
C LEU A 155 9.79 5.07 14.82
N GLU A 156 9.79 5.75 15.98
CA GLU A 156 11.02 5.98 16.76
C GLU A 156 11.70 4.66 17.17
N GLN A 157 10.93 3.69 17.65
CA GLN A 157 11.46 2.37 18.01
C GLN A 157 11.93 1.60 16.77
N LEU A 158 11.14 1.66 15.70
CA LEU A 158 11.44 0.94 14.46
C LEU A 158 12.71 1.47 13.80
N ALA A 159 12.95 2.79 13.83
CA ALA A 159 14.11 3.44 13.22
C ALA A 159 15.49 3.03 13.80
N GLU A 160 15.50 2.32 14.92
CA GLU A 160 16.72 1.72 15.50
C GLU A 160 17.18 0.47 14.74
N HIS A 161 16.32 -0.12 13.91
CA HIS A 161 16.59 -1.32 13.12
C HIS A 161 17.04 -0.96 11.69
N ASP A 162 17.83 -1.85 11.06
CA ASP A 162 18.39 -1.62 9.72
C ASP A 162 17.69 -2.45 8.63
N ASP A 163 16.80 -3.37 9.01
CA ASP A 163 16.12 -4.34 8.14
C ASP A 163 14.60 -4.21 8.20
N ILE A 164 14.12 -2.96 8.14
CA ILE A 164 12.71 -2.62 8.28
C ILE A 164 11.97 -2.92 6.97
N ASP A 165 10.88 -3.68 7.05
CA ASP A 165 9.98 -3.88 5.92
C ASP A 165 9.08 -2.65 5.68
N LEU A 166 8.68 -2.40 4.43
CA LEU A 166 7.79 -1.26 4.12
C LEU A 166 6.46 -1.37 4.87
N ARG A 167 5.89 -2.57 4.97
CA ARG A 167 4.62 -2.79 5.66
C ARG A 167 4.76 -2.71 7.17
N GLU A 168 5.95 -2.98 7.71
CA GLU A 168 6.26 -2.69 9.12
C GLU A 168 6.31 -1.20 9.35
N MET A 169 7.06 -0.45 8.54
CA MET A 169 7.11 1.01 8.64
C MET A 169 5.71 1.62 8.59
N LEU A 170 4.85 1.09 7.74
CA LEU A 170 3.47 1.53 7.55
C LEU A 170 2.46 0.92 8.54
N ALA A 171 2.89 0.01 9.41
CA ALA A 171 2.05 -0.72 10.36
C ALA A 171 0.85 -1.45 9.73
N THR A 172 1.08 -2.04 8.55
CA THR A 172 0.12 -2.83 7.76
C THR A 172 0.59 -4.28 7.57
N GLY A 173 1.77 -4.61 8.09
CA GLY A 173 2.36 -5.95 8.11
C GLY A 173 2.62 -6.44 9.54
N GLU A 174 3.01 -7.71 9.65
CA GLU A 174 3.52 -8.24 10.92
C GLU A 174 4.95 -7.76 11.16
N LEU A 175 5.30 -7.49 12.42
CA LEU A 175 6.68 -7.18 12.80
C LEU A 175 7.58 -8.42 12.63
N ALA A 176 8.77 -8.21 12.06
CA ALA A 176 9.79 -9.23 11.98
C ALA A 176 10.16 -9.73 13.38
N LYS A 177 10.54 -11.02 13.44
CA LYS A 177 10.86 -11.70 14.70
C LYS A 177 12.03 -11.07 15.45
N ASN A 178 12.88 -10.29 14.79
CA ASN A 178 14.01 -9.60 15.38
C ASN A 178 13.66 -8.20 15.90
N HIS A 179 12.47 -7.66 15.63
CA HIS A 179 12.00 -6.37 16.14
C HIS A 179 11.13 -6.54 17.41
N LYS A 180 11.52 -7.44 18.33
CA LYS A 180 10.71 -7.82 19.51
C LYS A 180 10.55 -6.68 20.53
N ASP A 181 11.45 -5.72 20.49
CA ASP A 181 11.48 -4.51 21.31
C ASP A 181 10.52 -3.44 20.81
N VAL A 182 10.07 -3.52 19.56
CA VAL A 182 9.07 -2.63 18.98
C VAL A 182 7.68 -3.03 19.47
N LYS A 183 6.97 -2.08 20.09
CA LYS A 183 5.59 -2.30 20.53
C LYS A 183 4.65 -2.19 19.34
N PRO A 184 3.90 -3.26 18.97
CA PRO A 184 3.00 -3.20 17.84
C PRO A 184 1.92 -2.15 18.06
N ILE A 185 1.63 -1.38 17.03
CA ILE A 185 0.43 -0.55 16.97
C ILE A 185 -0.73 -1.41 16.43
N SER A 186 -1.94 -1.17 16.92
CA SER A 186 -3.13 -1.89 16.43
C SER A 186 -3.25 -1.71 14.92
N ASN A 187 -3.51 -2.81 14.20
CA ASN A 187 -3.77 -2.76 12.77
C ASN A 187 -5.07 -1.99 12.52
N TYR A 188 -4.96 -0.77 12.01
CA TYR A 188 -6.11 0.08 11.68
C TYR A 188 -6.52 -0.22 10.24
N PRO A 189 -7.80 -0.52 9.96
CA PRO A 189 -8.23 -0.90 8.61
C PRO A 189 -8.09 0.19 7.55
N ASN A 190 -7.73 1.42 7.92
CA ASN A 190 -7.32 2.51 7.03
C ASN A 190 -6.57 3.58 7.86
N PRO A 191 -5.27 3.40 8.12
CA PRO A 191 -4.54 4.32 8.96
C PRO A 191 -4.42 5.70 8.30
N PRO A 192 -4.60 6.82 9.04
CA PRO A 192 -4.44 8.16 8.47
C PRO A 192 -3.08 8.38 7.80
N TRP A 193 -2.04 7.74 8.34
CA TRP A 193 -0.69 7.85 7.82
C TRP A 193 -0.50 7.22 6.45
N MET A 194 -1.42 6.38 5.93
CA MET A 194 -1.35 5.89 4.55
C MET A 194 -1.57 7.00 3.52
N LYS A 195 -2.50 7.92 3.79
CA LYS A 195 -2.75 9.08 2.94
C LYS A 195 -1.59 10.06 3.00
N ILE A 196 -1.06 10.29 4.19
CA ILE A 196 0.07 11.18 4.41
C ILE A 196 1.34 10.61 3.77
N PHE A 197 1.50 9.28 3.82
CA PHE A 197 2.62 8.59 3.20
C PHE A 197 2.63 8.74 1.69
N ARG A 198 1.47 8.62 1.02
CA ARG A 198 1.33 8.96 -0.40
C ARG A 198 1.88 10.35 -0.70
N GLU A 199 1.41 11.37 0.03
CA GLU A 199 1.84 12.75 -0.17
C GLU A 199 3.35 12.91 0.02
N PHE A 200 3.92 12.24 1.02
CA PHE A 200 5.37 12.20 1.23
C PHE A 200 6.11 11.59 0.04
N VAL A 201 5.68 10.44 -0.46
CA VAL A 201 6.32 9.79 -1.62
C VAL A 201 6.27 10.70 -2.85
N GLN A 202 5.13 11.34 -3.13
CA GLN A 202 4.99 12.23 -4.28
C GLN A 202 5.79 13.53 -4.12
N THR A 203 5.64 14.22 -2.99
CA THR A 203 6.18 15.59 -2.84
C THR A 203 7.64 15.62 -2.42
N GLU A 204 8.12 14.63 -1.66
CA GLU A 204 9.45 14.66 -1.03
C GLU A 204 10.43 13.70 -1.65
N LEU A 205 9.94 12.63 -2.24
CA LEU A 205 10.74 11.63 -2.92
C LEU A 205 10.60 11.70 -4.44
N ASP A 206 9.62 12.47 -4.94
CA ASP A 206 9.38 12.66 -6.37
C ASP A 206 9.13 11.32 -7.08
N TYR A 207 8.21 10.51 -6.55
CA TYR A 207 7.77 9.25 -7.17
C TYR A 207 6.26 9.25 -7.39
N ASP A 208 5.87 8.69 -8.54
CA ASP A 208 4.48 8.53 -8.97
C ASP A 208 3.82 7.31 -8.31
N GLY A 209 4.60 6.38 -7.74
CA GLY A 209 4.09 5.17 -7.12
C GLY A 209 5.17 4.24 -6.58
N LEU A 210 4.73 3.07 -6.09
CA LEU A 210 5.58 2.04 -5.49
C LEU A 210 5.37 0.69 -6.19
N ILE A 211 6.39 -0.17 -6.14
CA ILE A 211 6.30 -1.58 -6.55
C ILE A 211 6.76 -2.46 -5.41
N TYR A 212 6.00 -3.51 -5.10
CA TYR A 212 6.19 -4.31 -3.90
C TYR A 212 5.60 -5.73 -4.07
N TYR A 213 6.16 -6.73 -3.39
CA TYR A 213 5.53 -8.04 -3.29
C TYR A 213 4.59 -8.11 -2.06
N GLU A 214 3.28 -7.95 -2.27
CA GLU A 214 2.27 -7.91 -1.19
C GLU A 214 1.67 -9.29 -0.88
N GLY A 215 1.57 -10.16 -1.90
CA GLY A 215 0.82 -11.43 -1.89
C GLY A 215 -0.61 -11.27 -2.42
N SER A 216 -1.30 -12.36 -2.82
CA SER A 216 -2.74 -12.28 -3.18
C SER A 216 -3.67 -12.48 -2.01
N GLU A 217 -4.82 -11.84 -2.13
CA GLU A 217 -6.07 -12.34 -1.59
C GLU A 217 -6.67 -13.36 -2.58
N GLY A 218 -7.02 -14.58 -2.15
CA GLY A 218 -7.83 -15.50 -2.96
C GLY A 218 -7.31 -16.92 -3.15
N THR A 219 -8.05 -17.67 -3.98
CA THR A 219 -7.92 -19.13 -4.15
C THR A 219 -6.61 -19.54 -4.83
N PHE A 220 -6.06 -18.69 -5.73
CA PHE A 220 -4.78 -18.96 -6.37
C PHE A 220 -3.58 -18.47 -5.55
N GLY A 221 -3.82 -17.80 -4.41
CA GLY A 221 -2.94 -17.70 -3.23
C GLY A 221 -1.43 -17.67 -3.47
N LYS A 222 -0.96 -16.94 -4.48
CA LYS A 222 0.47 -16.82 -4.76
C LYS A 222 1.06 -15.98 -3.65
N LYS A 223 2.04 -16.55 -2.93
CA LYS A 223 2.74 -15.88 -1.83
C LYS A 223 3.44 -14.58 -2.26
N THR A 224 3.72 -14.42 -3.56
CA THR A 224 4.51 -13.31 -4.11
C THR A 224 3.85 -12.80 -5.38
N ILE A 225 3.02 -11.76 -5.26
CA ILE A 225 2.43 -11.03 -6.39
C ILE A 225 2.99 -9.63 -6.40
N THR A 226 3.35 -9.16 -7.59
CA THR A 226 3.73 -7.77 -7.78
C THR A 226 2.49 -6.88 -7.64
N SER A 227 2.49 -6.07 -6.60
CA SER A 227 1.61 -4.91 -6.45
C SER A 227 2.33 -3.67 -6.96
N TYR A 228 1.67 -2.95 -7.85
CA TYR A 228 2.01 -1.58 -8.22
C TYR A 228 0.99 -0.67 -7.58
N VAL A 229 1.43 0.32 -6.80
CA VAL A 229 0.52 1.31 -6.20
C VAL A 229 0.81 2.66 -6.82
N LEU A 230 -0.12 3.13 -7.64
CA LEU A 230 -0.01 4.40 -8.35
C LEU A 230 -0.66 5.52 -7.52
N PHE A 231 0.14 6.55 -7.23
CA PHE A 231 -0.25 7.74 -6.48
C PHE A 231 -0.58 8.94 -7.38
N ASP A 232 -0.01 8.97 -8.60
CA ASP A 232 -0.28 10.00 -9.61
C ASP A 232 -1.08 9.43 -10.78
N LEU A 233 -2.36 9.81 -10.88
CA LEU A 233 -3.24 9.40 -11.98
C LEU A 233 -2.92 10.08 -13.31
N ASP A 234 -2.14 11.17 -13.31
CA ASP A 234 -1.75 11.84 -14.55
C ASP A 234 -0.86 10.95 -15.43
N LYS A 235 -0.34 9.86 -14.86
CA LYS A 235 0.42 8.80 -15.56
C LYS A 235 -0.46 7.78 -16.27
N VAL A 236 -1.77 7.77 -16.03
CA VAL A 236 -2.72 6.90 -16.74
C VAL A 236 -3.04 7.54 -18.09
N GLN A 237 -2.61 6.89 -19.17
CA GLN A 237 -2.90 7.33 -20.54
C GLN A 237 -4.29 6.88 -21.00
N SER A 238 -4.65 5.64 -20.70
CA SER A 238 -5.93 5.03 -21.03
C SER A 238 -6.28 3.96 -20.01
N TYR A 239 -7.59 3.69 -19.87
CA TYR A 239 -8.05 2.53 -19.14
C TYR A 239 -9.33 1.98 -19.78
N GLY A 240 -9.60 0.69 -19.58
CA GLY A 240 -10.79 0.04 -20.11
C GLY A 240 -11.09 -1.29 -19.41
N LYS A 241 -12.37 -1.65 -19.34
CA LYS A 241 -12.79 -2.96 -18.84
C LYS A 241 -12.39 -4.03 -19.87
N LEU A 242 -11.73 -5.09 -19.41
CA LEU A 242 -11.47 -6.27 -20.24
C LEU A 242 -12.77 -7.06 -20.47
N PRO A 243 -12.95 -7.68 -21.65
CA PRO A 243 -14.07 -8.59 -21.86
C PRO A 243 -13.97 -9.75 -20.87
N ASN A 244 -15.10 -10.20 -20.35
CA ASN A 244 -15.14 -11.42 -19.56
C ASN A 244 -14.69 -12.57 -20.47
N THR A 245 -13.63 -13.28 -20.11
CA THR A 245 -13.25 -14.52 -20.79
C THR A 245 -14.26 -15.61 -20.39
N GLU A 246 -14.97 -16.16 -21.37
CA GLU A 246 -15.91 -17.28 -21.21
C GLU A 246 -15.21 -18.60 -20.88
#